data_AF-J9EF89-F1
#
_entry.id   AF-J9EF89-F1
#
_cell.length_a   1.000
_cell.length_b   1.000
_cell.length_c   1.000
_cell.angle_alpha   90.00
_cell.angle_beta   90.00
_cell.angle_gamma   90.00
#
_symmetry.space_group_name_H-M   'P 1'
#
loop_
_entity.id
_entity.type
_entity.pdbx_description
1 polymer ?
#
loop_
_entity_poly.entity_id
_entity_poly.type
_entity_poly.pdbx_seq_one_letter_code
_entity_poly.pdbx_strand_id
1 'polypeptide(L)'
;KTGFTLRPCGGYLTPRNFLNSLAFRVFCCTQYIRHYTDPHYTPEPDLCHELLGHMAMFLNPTYAQLSQEIGIASLNCSEKDCDALIRVYGAGLLSCFDELQFSVSPDAKIYPFEPNDAIEMEPEVTKFQKGYFYSMTIDEAFHKI
;
A
#
# COMPACT_ATOMS: atom_id res chain seq x y z
N LYS A 1 -13.42 10.66 9.62
CA LYS A 1 -14.13 11.00 8.36
C LYS A 1 -14.75 9.76 7.72
N THR A 2 -13.97 8.73 7.43
CA THR A 2 -14.40 7.50 6.72
C THR A 2 -14.61 6.29 7.65
N GLY A 3 -14.58 6.48 8.97
CA GLY A 3 -14.66 5.37 9.93
C GLY A 3 -13.35 4.57 10.11
N PHE A 4 -12.29 4.89 9.36
CA PHE A 4 -10.97 4.33 9.61
C PHE A 4 -10.40 4.79 10.97
N THR A 5 -9.79 3.85 11.67
CA THR A 5 -9.10 4.05 12.95
C THR A 5 -7.68 3.49 12.90
N LEU A 6 -6.81 3.99 13.77
CA LEU A 6 -5.41 3.57 13.83
C LEU A 6 -5.18 2.62 14.99
N ARG A 7 -4.36 1.60 14.74
CA ARG A 7 -3.86 0.69 15.76
C ARG A 7 -2.34 0.70 15.74
N PRO A 8 -1.65 1.04 16.85
CA PRO A 8 -0.21 0.95 16.90
C PRO A 8 0.28 -0.48 16.59
N CYS A 9 1.30 -0.61 15.74
CA CYS A 9 2.06 -1.85 15.56
C CYS A 9 3.55 -1.60 15.79
N GLY A 10 4.26 -2.62 16.27
CA GLY A 10 5.69 -2.55 16.54
C GLY A 10 6.59 -2.74 15.32
N GLY A 11 6.01 -2.92 14.13
CA GLY A 11 6.71 -3.27 12.89
C GLY A 11 5.82 -4.10 11.97
N TYR A 12 6.43 -4.89 11.09
CA TYR A 12 5.72 -5.70 10.11
C TYR A 12 4.77 -6.72 10.75
N LEU A 13 3.56 -6.77 10.20
CA LEU A 13 2.59 -7.83 10.44
C LEU A 13 2.62 -8.83 9.28
N THR A 14 2.21 -10.06 9.53
CA THR A 14 1.91 -11.01 8.43
C THR A 14 0.85 -10.39 7.50
N PRO A 15 0.89 -10.64 6.18
CA PRO A 15 -0.11 -10.13 5.24
C PRO A 15 -1.54 -10.35 5.70
N ARG A 16 -1.87 -11.57 6.17
CA ARG A 16 -3.20 -11.91 6.70
C ARG A 16 -3.64 -11.00 7.84
N ASN A 17 -2.80 -10.81 8.87
CA ASN A 17 -3.17 -9.98 10.02
C ASN A 17 -3.33 -8.49 9.64
N PHE A 18 -2.48 -7.99 8.74
CA PHE A 18 -2.60 -6.63 8.25
C PHE A 18 -3.90 -6.44 7.44
N LEU A 19 -4.11 -7.26 6.40
CA LEU A 19 -5.28 -7.19 5.53
C LEU A 19 -6.58 -7.41 6.31
N ASN A 20 -6.64 -8.39 7.21
CA ASN A 20 -7.82 -8.63 8.04
C ASN A 20 -8.18 -7.42 8.91
N SER A 21 -7.20 -6.60 9.31
CA SER A 21 -7.48 -5.37 10.07
C SER A 21 -8.22 -4.34 9.21
N LEU A 22 -7.92 -4.27 7.91
CA LEU A 22 -8.60 -3.36 6.97
C LEU A 22 -10.09 -3.69 6.85
N ALA A 23 -10.49 -4.96 6.99
CA ALA A 23 -11.91 -5.39 6.97
C ALA A 23 -12.77 -4.62 8.00
N PHE A 24 -12.14 -4.24 9.12
CA PHE A 24 -12.75 -3.51 10.22
C PHE A 24 -12.46 -2.00 10.16
N ARG A 25 -11.95 -1.50 9.03
CA ARG A 25 -11.44 -0.14 8.88
C ARG A 25 -10.40 0.20 9.96
N VAL A 26 -9.53 -0.76 10.27
CA VAL A 26 -8.40 -0.54 11.19
C VAL A 26 -7.10 -0.63 10.41
N PHE A 27 -6.34 0.45 10.43
CA PHE A 27 -5.01 0.48 9.84
C PHE A 27 -3.96 0.33 10.94
N CYS A 28 -3.12 -0.71 10.82
CA CYS A 28 -2.00 -0.94 11.71
C CYS A 28 -0.85 -0.01 11.32
N CYS A 29 -0.45 0.86 12.24
CA CYS A 29 0.43 2.00 11.99
C CYS A 29 1.65 1.93 12.91
N THR A 30 2.84 2.09 12.33
CA THR A 30 4.08 2.28 13.11
C THR A 30 4.07 3.64 13.81
N GLN A 31 4.83 3.77 14.91
CA GLN A 31 4.90 5.01 15.70
C GLN A 31 6.31 5.61 15.77
N TYR A 32 7.33 4.87 15.29
CA TYR A 32 8.70 5.37 15.24
C TYR A 32 8.94 6.20 13.98
N ILE A 33 9.97 7.04 14.01
CA ILE A 33 10.42 7.84 12.86
C ILE A 33 11.77 7.27 12.40
N ARG A 34 12.01 7.29 11.08
CA ARG A 34 13.28 6.87 10.48
C ARG A 34 14.49 7.60 11.04
N HIS A 35 15.67 7.01 10.87
CA HIS A 35 16.92 7.59 11.36
C HIS A 35 17.27 8.88 10.60
N TYR A 36 17.66 9.92 11.33
CA TYR A 36 17.87 11.26 10.78
C TYR A 36 19.04 11.39 9.78
N THR A 37 19.94 10.41 9.71
CA THR A 37 21.07 10.43 8.77
C THR A 37 20.65 10.20 7.32
N ASP A 38 19.51 9.55 7.11
CA ASP A 38 18.92 9.36 5.79
C ASP A 38 17.42 9.68 5.87
N PRO A 39 17.04 10.98 5.86
CA PRO A 39 15.64 11.37 5.98
C PRO A 39 14.83 11.05 4.72
N HIS A 40 15.50 10.85 3.57
CA HIS A 40 14.84 10.64 2.28
C HIS A 40 14.50 9.16 2.03
N TYR A 41 15.22 8.24 2.66
CA TYR A 41 15.01 6.81 2.50
C TYR A 41 14.94 6.04 3.83
N THR A 42 14.06 5.05 3.89
CA THR A 42 14.03 4.05 4.97
C THR A 42 13.60 2.70 4.38
N PRO A 43 14.23 1.58 4.77
CA PRO A 43 13.83 0.26 4.30
C PRO A 43 12.54 -0.26 4.97
N GLU A 44 12.15 0.35 6.09
CA GLU A 44 10.97 -0.04 6.87
C GLU A 44 9.95 1.11 6.94
N PRO A 45 8.64 0.82 6.98
CA PRO A 45 7.62 1.85 7.15
C PRO A 45 7.82 2.53 8.51
N ASP A 46 7.84 3.86 8.49
CA ASP A 46 7.90 4.72 9.67
C ASP A 46 6.68 5.64 9.72
N LEU A 47 6.50 6.40 10.79
CA LEU A 47 5.35 7.29 10.97
C LEU A 47 5.16 8.28 9.80
N CYS A 48 6.25 8.75 9.18
CA CYS A 48 6.18 9.61 7.99
C CYS A 48 5.51 8.88 6.83
N HIS A 49 5.88 7.61 6.59
CA HIS A 49 5.22 6.77 5.59
C HIS A 49 3.74 6.59 5.85
N GLU A 50 3.36 6.30 7.10
CA GLU A 50 1.96 6.10 7.45
C GLU A 50 1.13 7.37 7.24
N LEU A 51 1.61 8.50 7.76
CA LEU A 51 0.86 9.75 7.73
C LEU A 51 0.78 10.37 6.33
N LEU A 52 1.90 10.42 5.61
CA LEU A 52 1.97 11.09 4.31
C LEU A 52 1.53 10.18 3.17
N GLY A 53 1.80 8.87 3.27
CA GLY A 53 1.41 7.89 2.26
C GLY A 53 -0.02 7.40 2.40
N HIS A 54 -0.36 6.86 3.57
CA HIS A 54 -1.62 6.15 3.78
C HIS A 54 -2.75 7.03 4.31
N MET A 55 -2.51 7.81 5.37
CA MET A 55 -3.59 8.49 6.09
C MET A 55 -4.34 9.51 5.22
N ALA A 56 -3.62 10.22 4.35
CA ALA A 56 -4.22 11.13 3.40
C ALA A 56 -5.23 10.42 2.47
N MET A 57 -4.89 9.21 2.02
CA MET A 57 -5.73 8.42 1.13
C MET A 57 -6.99 7.89 1.85
N PHE A 58 -6.89 7.50 3.13
CA PHE A 58 -8.07 7.08 3.90
C PHE A 58 -9.11 8.19 4.15
N LEU A 59 -8.79 9.46 3.87
CA LEU A 59 -9.78 10.55 3.89
C LEU A 59 -10.68 10.58 2.64
N ASN A 60 -10.33 9.82 1.59
CA ASN A 60 -11.15 9.58 0.42
C ASN A 60 -12.11 8.39 0.68
N PRO A 61 -13.45 8.58 0.62
CA PRO A 61 -14.40 7.51 0.88
C PRO A 61 -14.26 6.29 -0.04
N THR A 62 -13.97 6.50 -1.33
CA THR A 62 -13.78 5.41 -2.30
C THR A 62 -12.54 4.59 -1.97
N TYR A 63 -11.42 5.23 -1.64
CA TYR A 63 -10.21 4.52 -1.22
C TYR A 63 -10.41 3.75 0.08
N ALA A 64 -11.10 4.35 1.04
CA ALA A 64 -11.45 3.69 2.30
C ALA A 64 -12.34 2.46 2.06
N GLN A 65 -13.30 2.55 1.14
CA GLN A 65 -14.16 1.42 0.77
C GLN A 65 -13.36 0.30 0.10
N LEU A 66 -12.56 0.63 -0.93
CA LEU A 66 -11.65 -0.31 -1.59
C LEU A 66 -10.76 -1.04 -0.58
N SER A 67 -10.13 -0.30 0.34
CA SER A 67 -9.26 -0.86 1.36
C SER A 67 -10.01 -1.82 2.29
N GLN A 68 -11.25 -1.48 2.66
CA GLN A 68 -12.08 -2.34 3.49
C GLN A 68 -12.46 -3.63 2.75
N GLU A 69 -12.82 -3.54 1.48
CA GLU A 69 -13.22 -4.70 0.68
C GLU A 69 -12.08 -5.68 0.44
N ILE A 70 -10.87 -5.17 0.19
CA ILE A 70 -9.65 -5.99 0.16
C ILE A 70 -9.46 -6.71 1.51
N GLY A 71 -9.68 -6.03 2.63
CA GLY A 71 -9.63 -6.67 3.94
C GLY A 71 -10.73 -7.71 4.18
N ILE A 72 -11.94 -7.48 3.67
CA ILE A 72 -13.04 -8.46 3.76
C ILE A 72 -12.70 -9.70 2.94
N ALA A 73 -12.18 -9.51 1.71
CA ALA A 73 -11.71 -10.59 0.85
C ALA A 73 -10.60 -11.43 1.53
N SER A 74 -9.80 -10.81 2.41
CA SER A 74 -8.72 -11.52 3.08
C SER A 74 -9.15 -12.44 4.23
N LEU A 75 -10.36 -12.27 4.78
CA LEU A 75 -10.78 -12.95 6.02
C LEU A 75 -10.80 -14.49 5.91
N ASN A 76 -11.01 -15.04 4.72
CA ASN A 76 -11.04 -16.49 4.48
C ASN A 76 -10.21 -16.93 3.26
N CYS A 77 -9.27 -16.09 2.79
CA CYS A 77 -8.39 -16.45 1.68
C CYS A 77 -7.36 -17.51 2.08
N SER A 78 -6.90 -18.32 1.11
CA SER A 78 -5.70 -19.15 1.29
C SER A 78 -4.48 -18.25 1.52
N GLU A 79 -3.40 -18.73 2.13
CA GLU A 79 -2.19 -17.90 2.32
C GLU A 79 -1.65 -17.34 1.01
N LYS A 80 -1.65 -18.17 -0.05
CA LYS A 80 -1.27 -17.75 -1.41
C LYS A 80 -2.11 -16.58 -1.91
N ASP A 81 -3.42 -16.63 -1.72
CA ASP A 81 -4.33 -15.56 -2.16
C ASP A 81 -4.15 -14.30 -1.30
N CYS A 82 -3.87 -14.45 -0.01
CA CYS A 82 -3.58 -13.31 0.86
C CYS A 82 -2.24 -12.63 0.48
N ASP A 83 -1.24 -13.39 0.06
CA ASP A 83 0.03 -12.86 -0.49
C ASP A 83 -0.17 -12.17 -1.84
N ALA A 84 -1.13 -12.62 -2.66
CA ALA A 84 -1.52 -11.93 -3.87
C ALA A 84 -2.25 -10.60 -3.56
N LEU A 85 -3.20 -10.61 -2.63
CA LEU A 85 -3.96 -9.42 -2.24
C LEU A 85 -3.06 -8.30 -1.68
N ILE A 86 -2.05 -8.62 -0.87
CA ILE A 86 -1.14 -7.61 -0.33
C ILE A 86 -0.29 -6.94 -1.42
N ARG A 87 0.06 -7.68 -2.49
CA ARG A 87 0.79 -7.12 -3.65
C ARG A 87 -0.07 -6.10 -4.40
N VAL A 88 -1.37 -6.36 -4.53
CA VAL A 88 -2.32 -5.47 -5.21
C VAL A 88 -2.63 -4.21 -4.40
N TYR A 89 -2.60 -4.28 -3.07
CA TYR A 89 -2.97 -3.14 -2.20
C TYR A 89 -2.00 -1.94 -2.27
N GLY A 90 -0.73 -2.18 -2.61
CA GLY A 90 0.38 -1.24 -2.87
C GLY A 90 0.25 0.22 -2.38
N ALA A 91 1.07 0.64 -1.41
CA ALA A 91 1.01 2.00 -0.85
C ALA A 91 2.36 2.71 -0.62
N GLY A 92 3.47 2.14 -1.09
CA GLY A 92 4.82 2.71 -0.90
C GLY A 92 5.04 4.09 -1.54
N LEU A 93 4.42 4.34 -2.69
CA LEU A 93 4.88 5.40 -3.59
C LEU A 93 4.77 6.83 -3.01
N LEU A 94 3.67 7.15 -2.32
CA LEU A 94 3.42 8.51 -1.84
C LEU A 94 4.29 8.94 -0.65
N SER A 95 5.00 8.00 -0.04
CA SER A 95 5.79 8.20 1.19
C SER A 95 7.30 8.36 0.97
N CYS A 96 7.76 8.09 -0.25
CA CYS A 96 9.17 8.09 -0.61
C CYS A 96 9.39 9.17 -1.67
N PHE A 97 10.07 10.27 -1.30
CA PHE A 97 10.23 11.41 -2.19
C PHE A 97 10.98 11.04 -3.47
N ASP A 98 12.09 10.32 -3.34
CA ASP A 98 12.92 9.94 -4.49
C ASP A 98 12.19 8.93 -5.40
N GLU A 99 11.44 7.99 -4.82
CA GLU A 99 10.66 7.03 -5.60
C GLU A 99 9.46 7.69 -6.29
N LEU A 100 8.83 8.68 -5.64
CA LEU A 100 7.79 9.49 -6.27
C LEU A 100 8.35 10.26 -7.48
N GLN A 101 9.53 10.89 -7.34
CA GLN A 101 10.21 11.57 -8.46
C GLN A 101 10.58 10.59 -9.57
N PHE A 102 11.07 9.40 -9.22
CA PHE A 102 11.42 8.37 -10.18
C PHE A 102 10.17 7.87 -10.94
N SER A 103 9.05 7.64 -10.26
CA SER A 103 7.82 7.09 -10.86
C SER A 103 7.19 7.95 -11.95
N VAL A 104 7.47 9.26 -11.94
CA VAL A 104 7.02 10.22 -12.97
C VAL A 104 8.11 10.58 -13.98
N SER A 105 9.28 9.93 -13.89
CA SER A 105 10.39 10.15 -14.81
C SER A 105 10.24 9.34 -16.11
N PRO A 106 10.94 9.71 -17.20
CA PRO A 106 10.94 8.92 -18.44
C PRO A 106 11.51 7.50 -18.29
N ASP A 107 12.30 7.24 -17.23
CA ASP A 107 12.95 5.96 -16.98
C ASP A 107 12.03 4.96 -16.25
N ALA A 108 10.93 5.42 -15.67
CA ALA A 108 9.95 4.56 -15.04
C ALA A 108 9.13 3.79 -16.08
N LYS A 109 9.01 2.48 -15.88
CA LYS A 109 8.11 1.65 -16.67
C LYS A 109 6.71 1.71 -16.06
N ILE A 110 5.76 2.23 -16.83
CA ILE A 110 4.38 2.40 -16.38
C ILE A 110 3.48 1.45 -17.17
N TYR A 111 2.68 0.66 -16.47
CA TYR A 111 1.76 -0.33 -17.02
C TYR A 111 0.33 0.00 -16.61
N PRO A 112 -0.69 -0.22 -17.47
CA PRO A 112 -2.08 -0.20 -17.04
C PRO A 112 -2.28 -1.21 -15.90
N PHE A 113 -3.04 -0.83 -14.88
CA PHE A 113 -3.32 -1.70 -13.75
C PHE A 113 -4.20 -2.87 -14.19
N GLU A 114 -3.62 -4.06 -14.22
CA GLU A 114 -4.27 -5.34 -14.39
C GLU A 114 -3.87 -6.24 -13.20
N PRO A 115 -4.82 -6.70 -12.36
CA PRO A 115 -4.49 -7.39 -11.11
C PRO A 115 -3.60 -8.62 -11.29
N ASN A 116 -3.85 -9.42 -12.34
CA ASN A 116 -3.05 -10.62 -12.62
C ASN A 116 -1.59 -10.26 -12.94
N ASP A 117 -1.36 -9.19 -13.70
CA ASP A 117 -0.01 -8.73 -14.03
C ASP A 117 0.69 -8.15 -12.79
N ALA A 118 -0.05 -7.43 -11.94
CA ALA A 118 0.46 -6.86 -10.70
C ALA A 118 0.88 -7.94 -9.67
N ILE A 119 0.15 -9.06 -9.61
CA ILE A 119 0.46 -10.18 -8.70
C ILE A 119 1.75 -10.89 -9.12
N GLU A 120 1.98 -11.04 -10.44
CA GLU A 120 3.15 -11.74 -11.00
C GLU A 120 4.43 -10.90 -10.91
N MET A 121 4.33 -9.57 -10.80
CA MET A 121 5.50 -8.70 -10.65
C MET A 121 6.12 -8.84 -9.25
N GLU A 122 7.38 -9.28 -9.18
CA GLU A 122 8.11 -9.33 -7.92
C GLU A 122 8.46 -7.92 -7.41
N PRO A 123 8.11 -7.58 -6.16
CA PRO A 123 8.42 -6.27 -5.58
C PRO A 123 9.91 -6.17 -5.21
N GLU A 124 10.51 -5.00 -5.48
CA GLU A 124 11.87 -4.69 -5.05
C GLU A 124 11.81 -3.91 -3.72
N VAL A 125 12.37 -4.49 -2.64
CA VAL A 125 12.33 -3.87 -1.31
C VAL A 125 13.55 -3.00 -0.99
N THR A 126 14.66 -3.19 -1.73
CA THR A 126 15.93 -2.46 -1.50
C THR A 126 16.26 -1.42 -2.58
N LYS A 127 15.45 -1.34 -3.63
CA LYS A 127 15.66 -0.47 -4.81
C LYS A 127 14.31 0.10 -5.23
N PHE A 128 14.32 1.16 -6.03
CA PHE A 128 13.09 1.66 -6.65
C PHE A 128 12.42 0.56 -7.49
N GLN A 129 11.09 0.56 -7.52
CA GLN A 129 10.36 -0.42 -8.31
C GLN A 129 10.79 -0.38 -9.78
N LYS A 130 10.92 -1.56 -10.39
CA LYS A 130 11.25 -1.70 -11.81
C LYS A 130 10.07 -1.42 -12.74
N GLY A 131 8.86 -1.31 -12.17
CA GLY A 131 7.61 -1.04 -12.88
C GLY A 131 6.53 -0.54 -11.92
N TYR A 132 5.68 0.34 -12.42
CA TYR A 132 4.54 0.91 -11.71
C TYR A 132 3.26 0.59 -12.46
N PHE A 133 2.18 0.32 -11.72
CA PHE A 133 0.85 0.13 -12.29
C PHE A 133 0.01 1.38 -12.04
N TYR A 134 -0.71 1.86 -13.05
CA TYR A 134 -1.59 3.01 -12.93
C TYR A 134 -3.04 2.65 -13.28
N SER A 135 -3.97 3.30 -12.59
CA SER A 135 -5.38 3.35 -12.98
C SER A 135 -5.80 4.81 -13.05
N MET A 136 -6.75 5.14 -13.92
CA MET A 136 -7.21 6.51 -14.12
C MET A 136 -8.06 7.01 -12.94
N THR A 137 -8.77 6.10 -12.28
CA THR A 137 -9.57 6.39 -11.09
C THR A 137 -9.49 5.25 -10.09
N ILE A 138 -9.74 5.55 -8.81
CA ILE A 138 -9.84 4.53 -7.78
C ILE A 138 -11.01 3.56 -8.08
N ASP A 139 -12.11 4.07 -8.65
CA ASP A 139 -13.25 3.25 -9.06
C ASP A 139 -12.87 2.26 -10.17
N GLU A 140 -12.07 2.65 -11.15
CA GLU A 140 -11.63 1.74 -12.20
C GLU A 140 -10.78 0.60 -11.61
N ALA A 141 -9.80 0.92 -10.76
CA ALA A 141 -9.01 -0.10 -10.06
C ALA A 141 -9.90 -1.04 -9.23
N PHE A 142 -10.90 -0.48 -8.55
CA PHE A 142 -11.81 -1.22 -7.71
C PHE A 142 -12.69 -2.21 -8.50
N HIS A 143 -13.17 -1.87 -9.70
CA HIS A 143 -13.95 -2.79 -10.52
C HIS A 143 -13.14 -3.94 -11.13
N LYS A 144 -11.80 -3.86 -11.08
CA LYS A 144 -10.92 -4.92 -11.58
C LYS A 144 -10.54 -5.95 -10.51
N ILE A 145 -10.63 -5.59 -9.23
CA ILE A 145 -10.29 -6.42 -8.06
C ILE A 145 -11.50 -7.26 -7.65
#